data_AF-A0A1A2LFT4-F1
#
_entry.id   AF-A0A1A2LFT4-F1
#
_cell.length_a   1.000
_cell.length_b   1.000
_cell.length_c   1.000
_cell.angle_alpha   90.00
_cell.angle_beta   90.00
_cell.angle_gamma   90.00
#
_symmetry.space_group_name_H-M   'P 1'
#
loop_
_entity.id
_entity.type
_entity.pdbx_description
1 polymer ?
#
loop_
_entity_poly.entity_id
_entity_poly.type
_entity_poly.pdbx_seq_one_letter_code
_entity_poly.pdbx_strand_id
1 'polypeptide(L)'
;MSSAVGAVARLLAPALTVAAVVGVGLATTQPTSAVRLVSDGNPLEGQSFYVNPSSKAMRAAQGNPSPELQAIANTPTAYWMDNISSPAVDAKYIAAAQAAGTMPILALYGIPHRDCGSYAAGGFGSAAAYKGWIDGVAAAIGSGPAAIILEPDALAMADCLSGDQREERYNLMSYAVDTLTRNPGTAVYVDAGHSRWTAADEMANRLNRVGVAKARGFSLNTANFFTTEEEMGYGDAISGMTGGKPYVIDTSRNGAGPAEGEMYWCNPSGRALGAAPTTATGNGNVDAFLWVKRPGESDGACGPGEASAGTFVSQYAIDLTRNAGR
;
A
#
# COMPACT_ATOMS: atom_id res chain seq x y z
N MET A 1 35.46 93.62 27.91
CA MET A 1 36.04 94.65 27.02
C MET A 1 36.16 94.04 25.63
N SER A 2 35.37 94.57 24.67
CA SER A 2 35.48 94.52 23.19
C SER A 2 35.66 93.15 22.49
N SER A 3 35.12 92.79 21.32
CA SER A 3 34.14 93.27 20.32
C SER A 3 34.02 92.09 19.31
N ALA A 4 32.84 91.59 18.96
CA ALA A 4 32.04 91.87 17.75
C ALA A 4 32.38 91.06 16.46
N VAL A 5 31.29 90.65 15.76
CA VAL A 5 31.11 90.26 14.33
C VAL A 5 31.53 88.81 13.98
N GLY A 6 30.67 87.86 13.56
CA GLY A 6 29.72 87.79 12.41
C GLY A 6 30.31 86.77 11.39
N ALA A 7 29.63 85.92 10.60
CA ALA A 7 28.24 85.59 10.34
C ALA A 7 28.17 84.27 9.49
N VAL A 8 26.97 83.67 9.40
CA VAL A 8 26.39 82.81 8.34
C VAL A 8 26.88 81.36 8.10
N ALA A 9 25.90 80.47 7.97
CA ALA A 9 25.98 79.04 7.75
C ALA A 9 25.63 78.60 6.31
N ARG A 10 26.32 77.53 5.88
CA ARG A 10 25.93 76.34 5.09
C ARG A 10 25.59 76.38 3.58
N LEU A 11 26.31 75.46 2.91
CA LEU A 11 25.95 74.47 1.86
C LEU A 11 25.90 74.91 0.38
N LEU A 12 26.81 74.35 -0.44
CA LEU A 12 26.51 73.30 -1.46
C LEU A 12 27.78 72.91 -2.28
N ALA A 13 28.01 71.58 -2.38
CA ALA A 13 28.74 70.74 -3.37
C ALA A 13 30.20 71.09 -3.80
N PRO A 14 31.07 70.09 -4.04
CA PRO A 14 31.13 69.49 -5.38
C PRO A 14 31.40 67.97 -5.45
N ALA A 15 31.22 67.48 -6.67
CA ALA A 15 31.37 66.11 -7.16
C ALA A 15 32.79 65.54 -7.03
N LEU A 16 32.88 64.21 -6.91
CA LEU A 16 33.94 63.43 -7.55
C LEU A 16 33.53 61.95 -7.69
N THR A 17 33.50 61.53 -8.95
CA THR A 17 33.32 60.20 -9.52
C THR A 17 34.35 59.18 -9.04
N VAL A 18 33.90 57.96 -8.72
CA VAL A 18 34.74 56.75 -8.70
C VAL A 18 34.03 55.64 -9.49
N ALA A 19 34.80 55.01 -10.38
CA ALA A 19 34.36 54.07 -11.40
C ALA A 19 33.77 52.77 -10.84
N ALA A 20 32.69 52.29 -11.47
CA ALA A 20 32.13 50.97 -11.23
C ALA A 20 32.88 49.90 -12.03
N VAL A 21 33.44 48.91 -11.34
CA VAL A 21 33.92 47.66 -11.97
C VAL A 21 32.70 46.74 -12.10
N VAL A 22 32.32 46.45 -13.34
CA VAL A 22 31.26 45.48 -13.66
C VAL A 22 31.84 44.06 -13.48
N GLY A 23 31.55 43.46 -12.33
CA GLY A 23 31.69 42.01 -12.14
C GLY A 23 30.48 41.31 -12.74
N VAL A 24 30.64 40.67 -13.90
CA VAL A 24 29.63 39.76 -14.46
C VAL A 24 29.64 38.49 -13.60
N GLY A 25 28.88 38.51 -12.51
CA GLY A 25 28.49 37.30 -11.81
C GLY A 25 27.43 36.59 -12.63
N LEU A 26 27.81 35.48 -13.29
CA LEU A 26 26.87 34.48 -13.78
C LEU A 26 26.17 33.86 -12.56
N ALA A 27 25.09 34.52 -12.11
CA ALA A 27 24.14 33.91 -11.20
C ALA A 27 23.42 32.82 -11.99
N THR A 28 23.88 31.58 -11.84
CA THR A 28 23.09 30.42 -12.20
C THR A 28 21.81 30.49 -11.38
N THR A 29 20.70 30.84 -12.02
CA THR A 29 19.38 30.69 -11.44
C THR A 29 19.16 29.19 -11.26
N GLN A 30 19.55 28.66 -10.10
CA GLN A 30 19.06 27.37 -9.67
C GLN A 30 17.54 27.43 -9.73
N PRO A 31 16.85 26.43 -10.31
CA PRO A 31 15.41 26.35 -10.16
C PRO A 31 15.16 26.33 -8.66
N THR A 32 14.50 27.38 -8.16
CA THR A 32 13.96 27.39 -6.83
C THR A 32 13.00 26.22 -6.79
N SER A 33 13.40 25.13 -6.13
CA SER A 33 12.49 24.05 -5.78
C SER A 33 11.28 24.71 -5.14
N ALA A 34 10.15 24.68 -5.85
CA ALA A 34 8.90 25.10 -5.27
C ALA A 34 8.73 24.27 -4.01
N VAL A 35 8.69 24.93 -2.85
CA VAL A 35 8.32 24.29 -1.59
C VAL A 35 6.86 23.91 -1.76
N ARG A 36 6.63 22.69 -2.26
CA ARG A 36 5.33 22.04 -2.20
C ARG A 36 5.08 21.79 -0.72
N LEU A 37 3.96 22.25 -0.16
CA LEU A 37 3.48 21.69 1.09
C LEU A 37 3.26 20.19 0.82
N VAL A 38 4.13 19.33 1.36
CA VAL A 38 4.25 17.90 1.01
C VAL A 38 3.10 17.06 1.59
N SER A 39 2.11 17.66 2.24
CA SER A 39 1.22 16.93 3.16
C SER A 39 0.01 16.21 2.56
N ASP A 40 -0.38 16.41 1.29
CA ASP A 40 -1.66 15.86 0.76
C ASP A 40 -1.55 15.07 -0.56
N GLY A 41 -0.34 14.83 -1.09
CA GLY A 41 -0.15 14.04 -2.31
C GLY A 41 -0.36 12.54 -2.12
N ASN A 42 -0.57 11.80 -3.20
CA ASN A 42 -0.57 10.33 -3.18
C ASN A 42 0.85 9.81 -2.86
N PRO A 43 1.06 9.09 -1.73
CA PRO A 43 2.38 8.63 -1.31
C PRO A 43 2.97 7.53 -2.23
N LEU A 44 2.14 6.93 -3.07
CA LEU A 44 2.56 5.91 -4.04
C LEU A 44 2.99 6.53 -5.38
N GLU A 45 2.58 7.77 -5.66
CA GLU A 45 2.91 8.45 -6.92
C GLU A 45 4.41 8.72 -7.03
N GLY A 46 4.99 8.41 -8.19
CA GLY A 46 6.43 8.56 -8.45
C GLY A 46 7.31 7.48 -7.81
N GLN A 47 6.72 6.53 -7.06
CA GLN A 47 7.44 5.37 -6.55
C GLN A 47 7.47 4.25 -7.59
N SER A 48 8.59 3.53 -7.65
CA SER A 48 8.66 2.22 -8.29
C SER A 48 8.37 1.14 -7.25
N PHE A 49 7.43 0.23 -7.52
CA PHE A 49 7.18 -0.90 -6.62
C PHE A 49 8.22 -1.99 -6.77
N TYR A 50 8.58 -2.64 -5.66
CA TYR A 50 9.60 -3.68 -5.66
C TYR A 50 9.13 -4.97 -6.33
N VAL A 51 9.88 -5.44 -7.32
CA VAL A 51 9.72 -6.79 -7.89
C VAL A 51 10.62 -7.74 -7.10
N ASN A 52 10.03 -8.71 -6.42
CA ASN A 52 10.79 -9.66 -5.60
C ASN A 52 11.55 -10.67 -6.49
N PRO A 53 12.90 -10.61 -6.57
CA PRO A 53 13.69 -11.52 -7.42
C PRO A 53 13.69 -12.97 -6.90
N SER A 54 13.15 -13.20 -5.71
CA SER A 54 13.01 -14.51 -5.06
C SER A 54 11.54 -14.89 -4.87
N SER A 55 10.61 -14.32 -5.66
CA SER A 55 9.20 -14.73 -5.61
C SER A 55 9.00 -16.18 -6.08
N LYS A 56 7.88 -16.80 -5.71
CA LYS A 56 7.54 -18.15 -6.22
C LYS A 56 7.37 -18.15 -7.75
N ALA A 57 6.78 -17.09 -8.30
CA ALA A 57 6.66 -16.88 -9.74
C ALA A 57 8.05 -16.76 -10.41
N MET A 58 8.98 -16.01 -9.82
CA MET A 58 10.35 -15.89 -10.35
C MET A 58 11.07 -17.24 -10.34
N ARG A 59 10.95 -18.03 -9.26
CA ARG A 59 11.49 -19.40 -9.21
C ARG A 59 10.86 -20.30 -10.27
N ALA A 60 9.55 -20.23 -10.45
CA ALA A 60 8.83 -21.01 -11.45
C ALA A 60 9.27 -20.64 -12.88
N ALA A 61 9.38 -19.34 -13.18
CA ALA A 61 9.85 -18.82 -14.47
C ALA A 61 11.32 -19.18 -14.76
N GLN A 62 12.17 -19.31 -13.73
CA GLN A 62 13.55 -19.78 -13.90
C GLN A 62 13.62 -21.29 -14.14
N GLY A 63 12.77 -22.07 -13.45
CA GLY A 63 12.76 -23.53 -13.58
C GLY A 63 12.09 -24.05 -14.85
N ASN A 64 11.03 -23.39 -15.30
CA ASN A 64 10.31 -23.70 -16.54
C ASN A 64 9.86 -22.41 -17.24
N PRO A 65 10.73 -21.75 -18.01
CA PRO A 65 10.44 -20.45 -18.59
C PRO A 65 9.26 -20.49 -19.56
N SER A 66 8.31 -19.57 -19.37
CA SER A 66 7.26 -19.26 -20.34
C SER A 66 6.97 -17.75 -20.34
N PRO A 67 6.48 -17.18 -21.46
CA PRO A 67 6.05 -15.78 -21.49
C PRO A 67 5.04 -15.45 -20.39
N GLU A 68 4.11 -16.38 -20.11
CA GLU A 68 3.06 -16.20 -19.12
C GLU A 68 3.62 -16.08 -17.69
N LEU A 69 4.58 -16.95 -17.35
CA LEU A 69 5.24 -16.92 -16.04
C LEU A 69 6.16 -15.71 -15.90
N GLN A 70 6.84 -15.30 -16.98
CA GLN A 70 7.69 -14.11 -16.98
C GLN A 70 6.88 -12.82 -16.81
N ALA A 71 5.68 -12.74 -17.39
CA ALA A 71 4.79 -11.59 -17.22
C ALA A 71 4.44 -11.37 -15.73
N ILE A 72 4.10 -12.45 -15.01
CA ILE A 72 3.81 -12.36 -13.57
C ILE A 72 5.09 -12.15 -12.76
N ALA A 73 6.17 -12.89 -13.04
CA ALA A 73 7.42 -12.80 -12.28
C ALA A 73 8.06 -11.41 -12.31
N ASN A 74 7.88 -10.66 -13.41
CA ASN A 74 8.42 -9.31 -13.58
C ASN A 74 7.44 -8.20 -13.15
N THR A 75 6.25 -8.54 -12.65
CA THR A 75 5.28 -7.57 -12.15
C THR A 75 5.39 -7.47 -10.62
N PRO A 76 5.41 -6.27 -10.02
CA PRO A 76 5.50 -6.13 -8.57
C PRO A 76 4.24 -6.68 -7.89
N THR A 77 4.42 -7.42 -6.80
CA THR A 77 3.34 -8.01 -6.00
C THR A 77 3.60 -7.81 -4.51
N ALA A 78 2.57 -7.85 -3.67
CA ALA A 78 2.78 -7.80 -2.23
C ALA A 78 3.60 -8.99 -1.67
N TYR A 79 4.42 -8.69 -0.67
CA TYR A 79 5.09 -9.69 0.15
C TYR A 79 4.25 -9.94 1.40
N TRP A 80 3.73 -11.17 1.51
CA TRP A 80 2.83 -11.58 2.58
C TRP A 80 3.63 -12.05 3.79
N MET A 81 3.29 -11.52 4.97
CA MET A 81 3.92 -11.81 6.25
C MET A 81 2.87 -12.21 7.27
N ASP A 82 3.15 -13.24 8.06
CA ASP A 82 2.23 -13.79 9.05
C ASP A 82 2.96 -14.48 10.22
N ASN A 83 2.22 -15.25 11.02
CA ASN A 83 2.73 -15.93 12.22
C ASN A 83 3.72 -17.07 11.97
N ILE A 84 3.90 -17.53 10.71
CA ILE A 84 4.92 -18.52 10.35
C ILE A 84 6.12 -17.89 9.63
N SER A 85 6.07 -16.58 9.39
CA SER A 85 7.14 -15.82 8.74
C SER A 85 8.33 -15.62 9.69
N SER A 86 9.52 -15.43 9.13
CA SER A 86 10.75 -15.21 9.91
C SER A 86 11.07 -13.71 9.96
N PRO A 87 11.07 -13.07 11.14
CA PRO A 87 11.35 -11.63 11.25
C PRO A 87 12.67 -11.21 10.60
N ALA A 88 13.71 -12.06 10.65
CA ALA A 88 14.99 -11.77 10.01
C ALA A 88 14.92 -11.80 8.47
N VAL A 89 14.12 -12.71 7.90
CA VAL A 89 13.90 -12.78 6.44
C VAL A 89 13.07 -11.59 5.99
N ASP A 90 12.04 -11.23 6.75
CA ASP A 90 11.15 -10.11 6.46
C ASP A 90 11.91 -8.78 6.50
N ALA A 91 12.70 -8.55 7.54
CA ALA A 91 13.55 -7.36 7.65
C ALA A 91 14.56 -7.27 6.50
N LYS A 92 15.15 -8.41 6.08
CA LYS A 92 16.05 -8.46 4.93
C LYS A 92 15.34 -8.12 3.62
N TYR A 93 14.11 -8.59 3.43
CA TYR A 93 13.29 -8.25 2.26
C TYR A 93 13.00 -6.76 2.19
N ILE A 94 12.54 -6.17 3.30
CA ILE A 94 12.23 -4.75 3.41
C ILE A 94 13.46 -3.90 3.11
N ALA A 95 14.59 -4.22 3.74
CA ALA A 95 15.85 -3.51 3.51
C ALA A 95 16.32 -3.62 2.06
N ALA A 96 16.19 -4.79 1.42
CA ALA A 96 16.58 -4.97 0.01
C ALA A 96 15.70 -4.14 -0.94
N ALA A 97 14.40 -4.10 -0.71
CA ALA A 97 13.47 -3.28 -1.49
C ALA A 97 13.79 -1.78 -1.38
N GLN A 98 13.99 -1.30 -0.16
CA GLN A 98 14.35 0.10 0.09
C GLN A 98 15.73 0.46 -0.49
N ALA A 99 16.72 -0.43 -0.37
CA ALA A 99 18.06 -0.23 -0.95
C ALA A 99 18.05 -0.21 -2.48
N ALA A 100 17.07 -0.83 -3.12
CA ALA A 100 16.85 -0.75 -4.57
C ALA A 100 16.19 0.56 -5.02
N GLY A 101 15.89 1.49 -4.10
CA GLY A 101 15.17 2.73 -4.41
C GLY A 101 13.71 2.47 -4.78
N THR A 102 13.12 1.39 -4.27
CA THR A 102 11.74 0.98 -4.55
C THR A 102 10.90 0.95 -3.27
N MET A 103 9.59 0.99 -3.43
CA MET A 103 8.64 0.82 -2.35
C MET A 103 8.16 -0.64 -2.28
N PRO A 104 8.45 -1.39 -1.20
CA PRO A 104 7.84 -2.70 -1.01
C PRO A 104 6.34 -2.55 -0.70
N ILE A 105 5.53 -3.44 -1.29
CA ILE A 105 4.15 -3.67 -0.89
C ILE A 105 4.16 -4.84 0.11
N LEU A 106 3.66 -4.62 1.32
CA LEU A 106 3.66 -5.60 2.41
C LEU A 106 2.22 -5.93 2.80
N ALA A 107 1.83 -7.19 2.70
CA ALA A 107 0.55 -7.67 3.18
C ALA A 107 0.75 -8.33 4.55
N LEU A 108 0.30 -7.64 5.60
CA LEU A 108 0.36 -8.15 6.97
C LEU A 108 -0.88 -9.00 7.20
N TYR A 109 -0.71 -10.28 7.48
CA TYR A 109 -1.80 -11.24 7.53
C TYR A 109 -1.66 -12.15 8.76
N GLY A 110 -1.47 -11.55 9.94
CA GLY A 110 -1.14 -12.24 11.19
C GLY A 110 -2.25 -12.25 12.25
N ILE A 111 -3.42 -11.65 12.00
CA ILE A 111 -4.45 -11.42 13.02
C ILE A 111 -4.86 -12.72 13.74
N PRO A 112 -5.04 -12.74 15.07
CA PRO A 112 -5.61 -13.90 15.76
C PRO A 112 -6.96 -14.33 15.19
N HIS A 113 -7.19 -15.66 15.18
CA HIS A 113 -8.37 -16.27 14.57
C HIS A 113 -8.52 -15.92 13.07
N ARG A 114 -7.39 -15.82 12.36
CA ARG A 114 -7.35 -15.50 10.93
C ARG A 114 -8.23 -16.48 10.16
N ASP A 115 -8.97 -15.93 9.19
CA ASP A 115 -9.84 -16.69 8.29
C ASP A 115 -10.89 -17.57 9.01
N CYS A 116 -11.16 -17.28 10.29
CA CYS A 116 -12.16 -17.96 11.12
C CYS A 116 -12.09 -19.50 11.11
N GLY A 117 -10.90 -20.06 10.89
CA GLY A 117 -10.70 -21.51 10.81
C GLY A 117 -10.91 -22.14 9.42
N SER A 118 -11.08 -21.34 8.37
CA SER A 118 -11.22 -21.79 6.98
C SER A 118 -9.84 -22.11 6.33
N TYR A 119 -9.74 -22.11 4.99
CA TYR A 119 -8.58 -22.62 4.24
C TYR A 119 -7.25 -21.91 4.49
N ALA A 120 -7.28 -20.63 4.86
CA ALA A 120 -6.15 -19.78 5.20
C ALA A 120 -6.02 -19.54 6.71
N ALA A 121 -6.65 -20.39 7.54
CA ALA A 121 -6.61 -20.32 8.99
C ALA A 121 -5.18 -20.19 9.54
N GLY A 122 -5.05 -19.42 10.62
CA GLY A 122 -3.77 -19.16 11.25
C GLY A 122 -3.82 -17.93 12.14
N GLY A 123 -2.76 -17.14 12.09
CA GLY A 123 -2.60 -15.96 12.92
C GLY A 123 -1.86 -16.25 14.23
N PHE A 124 -1.46 -15.18 14.92
CA PHE A 124 -0.78 -15.29 16.20
C PHE A 124 -1.70 -15.86 17.28
N GLY A 125 -1.14 -16.67 18.18
CA GLY A 125 -1.90 -17.34 19.25
C GLY A 125 -2.35 -16.43 20.40
N SER A 126 -1.97 -15.14 20.38
CA SER A 126 -2.43 -14.17 21.39
C SER A 126 -2.29 -12.73 20.89
N ALA A 127 -3.06 -11.82 21.50
CA ALA A 127 -2.93 -10.38 21.31
C ALA A 127 -1.50 -9.86 21.58
N ALA A 128 -0.82 -10.37 22.60
CA ALA A 128 0.55 -9.94 22.94
C ALA A 128 1.55 -10.33 21.84
N ALA A 129 1.44 -11.55 21.31
CA ALA A 129 2.29 -12.01 20.21
C ALA A 129 2.05 -11.20 18.93
N TYR A 130 0.79 -10.90 18.62
CA TYR A 130 0.43 -10.04 17.49
C TYR A 130 1.03 -8.64 17.61
N LYS A 131 0.87 -7.98 18.77
CA LYS A 131 1.42 -6.64 19.02
C LYS A 131 2.94 -6.62 18.90
N GLY A 132 3.64 -7.60 19.50
CA GLY A 132 5.09 -7.71 19.39
C GLY A 132 5.57 -7.94 17.95
N TRP A 133 4.80 -8.68 17.14
CA TRP A 133 5.08 -8.82 15.72
C TRP A 133 4.92 -7.50 14.96
N ILE A 134 3.81 -6.77 15.17
CA ILE A 134 3.58 -5.45 14.58
C ILE A 134 4.71 -4.47 14.94
N ASP A 135 5.16 -4.46 16.20
CA ASP A 135 6.29 -3.63 16.64
C ASP A 135 7.57 -3.98 15.88
N GLY A 136 7.83 -5.27 15.69
CA GLY A 136 8.95 -5.77 14.91
C GLY A 136 8.90 -5.37 13.43
N VAL A 137 7.71 -5.44 12.82
CA VAL A 137 7.50 -4.98 11.44
C VAL A 137 7.74 -3.47 11.32
N ALA A 138 7.17 -2.66 12.22
CA ALA A 138 7.37 -1.22 12.25
C ALA A 138 8.86 -0.86 12.40
N ALA A 139 9.57 -1.54 13.30
CA ALA A 139 11.01 -1.35 13.48
C ALA A 139 11.83 -1.74 12.25
N ALA A 140 11.47 -2.82 11.56
CA ALA A 140 12.15 -3.27 10.35
C ALA A 140 11.97 -2.30 9.16
N ILE A 141 10.82 -1.63 9.06
CA ILE A 141 10.57 -0.60 8.04
C ILE A 141 11.30 0.71 8.36
N GLY A 142 11.32 1.11 9.63
CA GLY A 142 11.92 2.36 10.08
C GLY A 142 11.32 3.58 9.38
N SER A 143 12.16 4.55 9.01
CA SER A 143 11.71 5.75 8.29
C SER A 143 11.57 5.57 6.78
N GLY A 144 11.91 4.40 6.24
CA GLY A 144 11.92 4.14 4.81
C GLY A 144 10.52 3.98 4.18
N PRO A 145 10.43 3.96 2.85
CA PRO A 145 9.17 3.78 2.15
C PRO A 145 8.63 2.36 2.34
N ALA A 146 7.32 2.23 2.53
CA ALA A 146 6.57 0.98 2.44
C ALA A 146 5.07 1.26 2.20
N ALA A 147 4.41 0.42 1.40
CA ALA A 147 2.95 0.38 1.31
C ALA A 147 2.44 -0.85 2.07
N ILE A 148 1.60 -0.67 3.07
CA ILE A 148 1.06 -1.75 3.90
C ILE A 148 -0.39 -2.00 3.55
N ILE A 149 -0.71 -3.25 3.25
CA ILE A 149 -2.06 -3.80 3.26
C ILE A 149 -2.24 -4.50 4.60
N LEU A 150 -3.03 -3.90 5.49
CA LEU A 150 -3.15 -4.34 6.88
C LEU A 150 -4.33 -5.31 7.04
N GLU A 151 -3.99 -6.55 7.35
CA GLU A 151 -4.88 -7.66 7.70
C GLU A 151 -6.04 -7.87 6.74
N PRO A 152 -5.76 -8.37 5.52
CA PRO A 152 -6.79 -8.84 4.60
C PRO A 152 -7.91 -9.60 5.31
N ASP A 153 -9.15 -9.27 4.97
CA ASP A 153 -10.39 -9.86 5.49
C ASP A 153 -10.70 -9.66 6.98
N ALA A 154 -9.77 -9.13 7.78
CA ALA A 154 -9.94 -9.12 9.24
C ALA A 154 -11.20 -8.37 9.69
N LEU A 155 -11.45 -7.19 9.13
CA LEU A 155 -12.65 -6.40 9.44
C LEU A 155 -13.92 -6.97 8.80
N ALA A 156 -13.85 -7.45 7.55
CA ALA A 156 -15.01 -7.97 6.84
C ALA A 156 -15.51 -9.29 7.46
N MET A 157 -14.59 -10.15 7.90
CA MET A 157 -14.89 -11.45 8.50
C MET A 157 -15.06 -11.40 10.03
N ALA A 158 -15.05 -10.21 10.64
CA ALA A 158 -15.06 -10.07 12.10
C ALA A 158 -16.32 -10.66 12.79
N ASP A 159 -17.44 -10.78 12.07
CA ASP A 159 -18.70 -11.30 12.62
C ASP A 159 -18.74 -12.82 12.82
N CYS A 160 -17.72 -13.55 12.35
CA CYS A 160 -17.55 -14.96 12.70
C CYS A 160 -17.17 -15.16 14.18
N LEU A 161 -16.66 -14.10 14.84
CA LEU A 161 -16.11 -14.14 16.18
C LEU A 161 -17.17 -13.86 17.25
N SER A 162 -16.90 -14.30 18.47
CA SER A 162 -17.69 -13.86 19.64
C SER A 162 -17.56 -12.34 19.84
N GLY A 163 -18.47 -11.75 20.64
CA GLY A 163 -18.42 -10.32 20.95
C GLY A 163 -17.06 -9.87 21.47
N ASP A 164 -16.51 -10.58 22.46
CA ASP A 164 -15.22 -10.26 23.07
C ASP A 164 -14.04 -10.43 22.09
N GLN A 165 -14.06 -11.48 21.27
CA GLN A 165 -13.01 -11.71 20.26
C GLN A 165 -13.06 -10.67 19.14
N ARG A 166 -14.26 -10.24 18.75
CA ARG A 166 -14.45 -9.18 17.76
C ARG A 166 -13.94 -7.84 18.27
N GLU A 167 -14.21 -7.52 19.54
CA GLU A 167 -13.65 -6.34 20.20
C GLU A 167 -12.12 -6.42 20.30
N GLU A 168 -11.56 -7.57 20.67
CA GLU A 168 -10.11 -7.79 20.64
C GLU A 168 -9.54 -7.54 19.24
N ARG A 169 -10.17 -8.07 18.18
CA ARG A 169 -9.74 -7.82 16.80
C ARG A 169 -9.72 -6.33 16.46
N TYR A 170 -10.76 -5.57 16.79
CA TYR A 170 -10.76 -4.11 16.55
C TYR A 170 -9.65 -3.40 17.33
N ASN A 171 -9.39 -3.80 18.57
CA ASN A 171 -8.28 -3.24 19.36
C ASN A 171 -6.90 -3.57 18.76
N LEU A 172 -6.71 -4.77 18.21
CA LEU A 172 -5.47 -5.16 17.54
C LEU A 172 -5.26 -4.41 16.22
N MET A 173 -6.32 -4.25 15.43
CA MET A 173 -6.30 -3.45 14.21
C MET A 173 -5.96 -1.99 14.51
N SER A 174 -6.59 -1.40 15.53
CA SER A 174 -6.27 -0.04 15.98
C SER A 174 -4.82 0.09 16.47
N TYR A 175 -4.31 -0.91 17.18
CA TYR A 175 -2.90 -0.93 17.60
C TYR A 175 -1.96 -0.95 16.39
N ALA A 176 -2.26 -1.78 15.39
CA ALA A 176 -1.45 -1.87 14.18
C ALA A 176 -1.43 -0.56 13.40
N VAL A 177 -2.59 0.10 13.23
CA VAL A 177 -2.65 1.44 12.65
C VAL A 177 -1.76 2.40 13.45
N ASP A 178 -1.97 2.51 14.76
CA ASP A 178 -1.25 3.45 15.63
C ASP A 178 0.27 3.24 15.66
N THR A 179 0.74 2.00 15.50
CA THR A 179 2.16 1.68 15.51
C THR A 179 2.79 1.90 14.15
N LEU A 180 2.17 1.41 13.07
CA LEU A 180 2.73 1.47 11.72
C LEU A 180 2.73 2.90 11.15
N THR A 181 1.73 3.73 11.48
CA THR A 181 1.66 5.12 10.99
C THR A 181 2.65 6.06 11.69
N ARG A 182 3.42 5.59 12.68
CA ARG A 182 4.55 6.36 13.25
C ARG A 182 5.73 6.47 12.29
N ASN A 183 5.81 5.55 11.34
CA ASN A 183 6.86 5.56 10.32
C ASN A 183 6.49 6.56 9.21
N PRO A 184 7.26 7.65 9.03
CA PRO A 184 6.88 8.75 8.15
C PRO A 184 6.85 8.39 6.66
N GLY A 185 7.56 7.34 6.25
CA GLY A 185 7.56 6.83 4.86
C GLY A 185 6.54 5.73 4.61
N THR A 186 5.75 5.33 5.61
CA THR A 186 4.85 4.17 5.51
C THR A 186 3.41 4.60 5.19
N ALA A 187 2.89 4.16 4.04
CA ALA A 187 1.50 4.31 3.65
C ALA A 187 0.70 3.09 4.11
N VAL A 188 -0.16 3.26 5.12
CA VAL A 188 -0.99 2.17 5.67
C VAL A 188 -2.39 2.20 5.06
N TYR A 189 -2.82 1.07 4.49
CA TYR A 189 -4.16 0.80 4.00
C TYR A 189 -4.78 -0.33 4.82
N VAL A 190 -5.83 -0.02 5.58
CA VAL A 190 -6.58 -1.02 6.36
C VAL A 190 -7.48 -1.82 5.43
N ASP A 191 -7.44 -3.15 5.45
CA ASP A 191 -8.26 -3.93 4.53
C ASP A 191 -9.76 -3.84 4.86
N ALA A 192 -10.55 -3.60 3.81
CA ALA A 192 -11.98 -3.32 3.88
C ALA A 192 -12.81 -4.34 3.07
N GLY A 193 -12.25 -5.53 2.79
CA GLY A 193 -12.90 -6.57 2.01
C GLY A 193 -13.14 -6.13 0.56
N HIS A 194 -14.39 -6.28 0.09
CA HIS A 194 -14.77 -5.95 -1.29
C HIS A 194 -16.27 -5.58 -1.37
N SER A 195 -16.71 -5.10 -2.54
CA SER A 195 -18.06 -4.56 -2.79
C SER A 195 -19.24 -5.46 -2.46
N ARG A 196 -19.03 -6.78 -2.37
CA ARG A 196 -20.08 -7.79 -2.14
C ARG A 196 -19.97 -8.53 -0.81
N TRP A 197 -19.21 -8.00 0.15
CA TRP A 197 -19.06 -8.65 1.46
C TRP A 197 -19.82 -7.91 2.55
N THR A 198 -19.39 -6.69 2.87
CA THR A 198 -19.97 -5.86 3.93
C THR A 198 -20.60 -4.64 3.27
N ALA A 199 -21.72 -4.15 3.80
CA ALA A 199 -22.28 -2.89 3.32
C ALA A 199 -21.30 -1.72 3.56
N ALA A 200 -21.27 -0.74 2.65
CA ALA A 200 -20.27 0.32 2.67
C ALA A 200 -20.31 1.17 3.94
N ASP A 201 -21.51 1.43 4.47
CA ASP A 201 -21.73 2.19 5.71
C ASP A 201 -21.21 1.43 6.94
N GLU A 202 -21.49 0.13 7.01
CA GLU A 202 -20.99 -0.75 8.06
C GLU A 202 -19.46 -0.88 8.00
N MET A 203 -18.87 -1.06 6.81
CA MET A 203 -17.43 -1.11 6.67
C MET A 203 -16.76 0.22 7.02
N ALA A 204 -17.35 1.36 6.63
CA ALA A 204 -16.88 2.68 7.03
C ALA A 204 -16.91 2.85 8.56
N ASN A 205 -17.94 2.36 9.25
CA ASN A 205 -18.00 2.35 10.71
C ASN A 205 -16.86 1.53 11.33
N ARG A 206 -16.56 0.34 10.79
CA ARG A 206 -15.45 -0.51 11.23
C ARG A 206 -14.10 0.18 11.03
N LEU A 207 -13.87 0.78 9.86
CA LEU A 207 -12.66 1.52 9.54
C LEU A 207 -12.44 2.73 10.47
N ASN A 208 -13.49 3.52 10.69
CA ASN A 208 -13.46 4.66 11.61
C ASN A 208 -13.13 4.19 13.05
N ARG A 209 -13.72 3.07 13.47
CA ARG A 209 -13.48 2.48 14.80
C ARG A 209 -12.03 2.09 15.02
N VAL A 210 -11.35 1.56 14.00
CA VAL A 210 -9.93 1.16 14.10
C VAL A 210 -8.96 2.29 13.76
N GLY A 211 -9.46 3.51 13.59
CA GLY A 211 -8.63 4.69 13.46
C GLY A 211 -8.10 4.95 12.06
N VAL A 212 -8.83 4.59 10.99
CA VAL A 212 -8.45 4.88 9.58
C VAL A 212 -8.09 6.36 9.34
N ALA A 213 -8.62 7.27 10.18
CA ALA A 213 -8.24 8.68 10.22
C ALA A 213 -6.72 8.92 10.31
N LYS A 214 -5.97 8.04 10.98
CA LYS A 214 -4.51 8.09 11.13
C LYS A 214 -3.76 7.38 9.99
N ALA A 215 -4.42 6.45 9.32
CA ALA A 215 -3.89 5.72 8.17
C ALA A 215 -3.97 6.58 6.89
N ARG A 216 -3.31 6.11 5.83
CA ARG A 216 -3.51 6.69 4.49
C ARG A 216 -4.94 6.43 4.04
N GLY A 217 -5.41 5.19 4.20
CA GLY A 217 -6.78 4.83 3.87
C GLY A 217 -7.05 3.34 4.00
N PHE A 218 -7.69 2.74 3.00
CA PHE A 218 -8.10 1.33 3.02
C PHE A 218 -7.79 0.57 1.72
N SER A 219 -7.80 -0.75 1.77
CA SER A 219 -7.63 -1.62 0.59
C SER A 219 -8.91 -2.39 0.28
N LEU A 220 -9.11 -2.66 -1.01
CA LEU A 220 -10.24 -3.40 -1.52
C LEU A 220 -9.80 -4.56 -2.42
N ASN A 221 -10.69 -5.55 -2.54
CA ASN A 221 -10.61 -6.65 -3.49
C ASN A 221 -9.42 -7.60 -3.25
N THR A 222 -8.73 -7.50 -2.11
CA THR A 222 -7.56 -8.33 -1.80
C THR A 222 -7.89 -9.80 -2.01
N ALA A 223 -7.12 -10.46 -2.89
CA ALA A 223 -7.34 -11.85 -3.28
C ALA A 223 -8.70 -12.18 -3.92
N ASN A 224 -9.49 -11.19 -4.33
CA ASN A 224 -10.78 -11.40 -4.99
C ASN A 224 -10.74 -10.98 -6.47
N PHE A 225 -11.92 -10.92 -7.10
CA PHE A 225 -12.04 -10.89 -8.56
C PHE A 225 -13.00 -9.80 -9.07
N PHE A 226 -13.54 -8.95 -8.19
CA PHE A 226 -14.53 -7.95 -8.60
C PHE A 226 -13.92 -6.90 -9.52
N THR A 227 -14.72 -6.46 -10.49
CA THR A 227 -14.26 -5.50 -11.50
C THR A 227 -13.78 -4.21 -10.85
N THR A 228 -12.76 -3.59 -11.45
CA THR A 228 -12.19 -2.36 -10.93
C THR A 228 -13.25 -1.25 -10.78
N GLU A 229 -14.19 -1.17 -11.72
CA GLU A 229 -15.29 -0.20 -11.71
C GLU A 229 -16.24 -0.41 -10.53
N GLU A 230 -16.57 -1.67 -10.24
CA GLU A 230 -17.42 -2.03 -9.09
C GLU A 230 -16.74 -1.67 -7.76
N GLU A 231 -15.46 -2.00 -7.62
CA GLU A 231 -14.67 -1.68 -6.43
C GLU A 231 -14.44 -0.17 -6.28
N MET A 232 -14.34 0.57 -7.40
CA MET A 232 -14.31 2.03 -7.35
C MET A 232 -15.59 2.59 -6.75
N GLY A 233 -16.76 2.14 -7.21
CA GLY A 233 -18.04 2.61 -6.65
C GLY A 233 -18.19 2.32 -5.16
N TYR A 234 -17.81 1.13 -4.72
CA TYR A 234 -17.81 0.76 -3.30
C TYR A 234 -16.81 1.58 -2.47
N GLY A 235 -15.58 1.74 -2.99
CA GLY A 235 -14.55 2.53 -2.34
C GLY A 235 -14.90 4.01 -2.22
N ASP A 236 -15.46 4.62 -3.26
CA ASP A 236 -15.89 6.03 -3.21
C ASP A 236 -16.97 6.26 -2.13
N ALA A 237 -17.88 5.30 -1.95
CA ALA A 237 -18.88 5.35 -0.89
C ALA A 237 -18.21 5.30 0.50
N ILE A 238 -17.31 4.35 0.74
CA ILE A 238 -16.55 4.24 2.00
C ILE A 238 -15.71 5.50 2.24
N SER A 239 -15.04 6.01 1.20
CA SER A 239 -14.21 7.21 1.26
C SER A 239 -15.03 8.41 1.76
N GLY A 240 -16.22 8.62 1.21
CA GLY A 240 -17.14 9.68 1.64
C GLY A 240 -17.54 9.58 3.12
N MET A 241 -17.60 8.37 3.68
CA MET A 241 -17.97 8.10 5.07
C MET A 241 -16.78 7.99 6.04
N THR A 242 -15.55 8.07 5.53
CA THR A 242 -14.31 8.01 6.33
C THR A 242 -13.52 9.31 6.29
N GLY A 243 -14.14 10.40 5.82
CA GLY A 243 -13.50 11.71 5.74
C GLY A 243 -12.64 11.90 4.49
N GLY A 244 -13.02 11.27 3.37
CA GLY A 244 -12.32 11.35 2.09
C GLY A 244 -11.04 10.52 2.05
N LYS A 245 -11.00 9.40 2.78
CA LYS A 245 -9.80 8.55 2.79
C LYS A 245 -9.60 7.87 1.43
N PRO A 246 -8.38 7.97 0.85
CA PRO A 246 -8.06 7.25 -0.38
C PRO A 246 -8.04 5.73 -0.18
N TYR A 247 -7.96 5.00 -1.28
CA TYR A 247 -7.88 3.55 -1.24
C TYR A 247 -7.07 2.96 -2.37
N VAL A 248 -6.70 1.69 -2.21
CA VAL A 248 -6.05 0.87 -3.24
C VAL A 248 -6.93 -0.32 -3.59
N ILE A 249 -6.84 -0.79 -4.84
CA ILE A 249 -7.62 -1.94 -5.31
C ILE A 249 -6.65 -3.04 -5.76
N ASP A 250 -6.85 -4.25 -5.24
CA ASP A 250 -6.19 -5.43 -5.78
C ASP A 250 -6.79 -5.77 -7.16
N THR A 251 -5.95 -5.71 -8.18
CA THR A 251 -6.28 -5.99 -9.59
C THR A 251 -5.54 -7.22 -10.12
N SER A 252 -4.97 -8.01 -9.22
CA SER A 252 -4.17 -9.20 -9.57
C SER A 252 -4.92 -10.19 -10.45
N ARG A 253 -6.23 -10.37 -10.25
CA ARG A 253 -7.02 -11.42 -10.93
C ARG A 253 -8.40 -10.98 -11.43
N ASN A 254 -8.67 -9.68 -11.48
CA ASN A 254 -10.02 -9.17 -11.75
C ASN A 254 -10.29 -8.79 -13.23
N GLY A 255 -9.40 -9.12 -14.16
CA GLY A 255 -9.51 -8.70 -15.57
C GLY A 255 -10.71 -9.26 -16.32
N ALA A 256 -11.35 -10.32 -15.79
CA ALA A 256 -12.56 -10.93 -16.32
C ALA A 256 -13.75 -10.85 -15.33
N GLY A 257 -13.63 -10.02 -14.28
CA GLY A 257 -14.61 -9.93 -13.19
C GLY A 257 -14.70 -11.21 -12.34
N PRO A 258 -15.73 -11.33 -11.48
CA PRO A 258 -15.92 -12.49 -10.64
C PRO A 258 -16.54 -13.68 -11.39
N ALA A 259 -16.28 -14.89 -10.91
CA ALA A 259 -17.03 -16.07 -11.32
C ALA A 259 -18.43 -16.10 -10.67
N GLU A 260 -19.30 -16.99 -11.15
CA GLU A 260 -20.59 -17.27 -10.52
C GLU A 260 -20.48 -18.44 -9.51
N GLY A 261 -21.46 -18.56 -8.60
CA GLY A 261 -21.57 -19.65 -7.63
C GLY A 261 -21.13 -19.27 -6.20
N GLU A 262 -21.30 -20.20 -5.25
CA GLU A 262 -21.05 -19.92 -3.82
C GLU A 262 -19.56 -19.81 -3.46
N MET A 263 -18.71 -20.60 -4.10
CA MET A 263 -17.25 -20.61 -3.91
C MET A 263 -16.53 -19.84 -5.03
N TYR A 264 -17.16 -18.79 -5.56
CA TYR A 264 -16.64 -18.00 -6.69
C TYR A 264 -15.24 -17.41 -6.45
N TRP A 265 -14.82 -17.35 -5.19
CA TRP A 265 -13.56 -16.78 -4.73
C TRP A 265 -12.44 -17.82 -4.57
N CYS A 266 -12.74 -19.12 -4.63
CA CYS A 266 -11.82 -20.19 -4.30
C CYS A 266 -11.35 -20.93 -5.56
N ASN A 267 -10.16 -20.58 -6.08
CA ASN A 267 -9.58 -21.11 -7.33
C ASN A 267 -10.52 -21.11 -8.57
N PRO A 268 -11.34 -20.06 -8.82
CA PRO A 268 -12.25 -20.03 -9.96
C PRO A 268 -11.51 -20.07 -11.30
N SER A 269 -12.06 -20.83 -12.25
CA SER A 269 -11.57 -20.84 -13.62
C SER A 269 -12.06 -19.63 -14.43
N GLY A 270 -11.44 -19.39 -15.59
CA GLY A 270 -11.84 -18.33 -16.52
C GLY A 270 -11.58 -16.91 -16.04
N ARG A 271 -10.84 -16.73 -14.93
CA ARG A 271 -10.40 -15.42 -14.45
C ARG A 271 -9.18 -14.96 -15.25
N ALA A 272 -8.91 -13.67 -15.27
CA ALA A 272 -7.82 -13.07 -16.02
C ALA A 272 -7.02 -12.09 -15.15
N LEU A 273 -5.72 -11.93 -15.43
CA LEU A 273 -4.95 -10.83 -14.87
C LEU A 273 -5.65 -9.49 -15.16
N GLY A 274 -5.75 -8.62 -14.16
CA GLY A 274 -6.27 -7.27 -14.33
C GLY A 274 -5.21 -6.27 -14.81
N ALA A 275 -5.47 -4.99 -14.50
CA ALA A 275 -4.50 -3.93 -14.70
C ALA A 275 -3.20 -4.25 -13.94
N ALA A 276 -2.04 -3.97 -14.54
CA ALA A 276 -0.78 -4.05 -13.81
C ALA A 276 -0.72 -2.93 -12.75
N PRO A 277 0.09 -3.08 -11.68
CA PRO A 277 0.18 -2.07 -10.64
C PRO A 277 0.52 -0.68 -11.18
N THR A 278 -0.27 0.33 -10.81
CA THR A 278 -0.16 1.70 -11.34
C THR A 278 -0.86 2.70 -10.42
N THR A 279 -0.36 3.94 -10.38
CA THR A 279 -1.05 5.09 -9.75
C THR A 279 -1.89 5.89 -10.75
N ALA A 280 -1.84 5.55 -12.05
CA ALA A 280 -2.68 6.14 -13.08
C ALA A 280 -4.07 5.47 -13.10
N THR A 281 -4.85 5.71 -12.05
CA THR A 281 -6.13 5.03 -11.79
C THR A 281 -7.33 5.70 -12.47
N GLY A 282 -7.20 6.98 -12.81
CA GLY A 282 -8.30 7.78 -13.37
C GLY A 282 -9.34 8.23 -12.34
N ASN A 283 -9.20 7.87 -11.07
CA ASN A 283 -10.06 8.30 -9.96
C ASN A 283 -9.18 8.91 -8.84
N GLY A 284 -9.48 10.16 -8.44
CA GLY A 284 -8.71 10.90 -7.45
C GLY A 284 -8.73 10.32 -6.03
N ASN A 285 -9.66 9.42 -5.73
CA ASN A 285 -9.71 8.71 -4.45
C ASN A 285 -8.94 7.38 -4.48
N VAL A 286 -8.54 6.88 -5.66
CA VAL A 286 -7.80 5.62 -5.80
C VAL A 286 -6.32 5.93 -5.95
N ASP A 287 -5.54 5.61 -4.92
CA ASP A 287 -4.10 5.86 -4.92
C ASP A 287 -3.36 4.92 -5.89
N ALA A 288 -3.77 3.66 -5.97
CA ALA A 288 -3.18 2.71 -6.89
C ALA A 288 -4.07 1.50 -7.17
N PHE A 289 -3.90 0.94 -8.36
CA PHE A 289 -4.11 -0.49 -8.56
C PHE A 289 -2.84 -1.22 -8.13
N LEU A 290 -2.98 -2.27 -7.35
CA LEU A 290 -1.88 -3.11 -6.87
C LEU A 290 -2.18 -4.57 -7.20
N TRP A 291 -1.14 -5.41 -7.22
CA TRP A 291 -1.32 -6.86 -7.16
C TRP A 291 -0.99 -7.29 -5.73
N VAL A 292 -2.02 -7.34 -4.89
CA VAL A 292 -1.85 -7.71 -3.48
C VAL A 292 -1.74 -9.22 -3.38
N LYS A 293 -2.74 -9.96 -3.87
CA LYS A 293 -2.61 -11.40 -4.12
C LYS A 293 -1.57 -11.62 -5.20
N ARG A 294 -0.78 -12.68 -5.02
CA ARG A 294 0.23 -13.13 -5.97
C ARG A 294 -0.42 -14.08 -6.99
N PRO A 295 -0.59 -13.68 -8.27
CA PRO A 295 -1.19 -14.55 -9.28
C PRO A 295 -0.45 -15.88 -9.39
N GLY A 296 -1.20 -16.98 -9.38
CA GLY A 296 -0.67 -18.34 -9.37
C GLY A 296 -0.62 -19.01 -7.99
N GLU A 297 -0.78 -18.28 -6.89
CA GLU A 297 -0.96 -18.92 -5.58
C GLU A 297 -2.40 -19.40 -5.37
N SER A 298 -2.57 -20.67 -5.00
CA SER A 298 -3.86 -21.26 -4.66
C SER A 298 -4.56 -20.48 -3.53
N ASP A 299 -5.88 -20.40 -3.59
CA ASP A 299 -6.75 -19.81 -2.56
C ASP A 299 -7.03 -20.79 -1.41
N GLY A 300 -6.89 -22.10 -1.66
CA GLY A 300 -7.19 -23.14 -0.70
C GLY A 300 -7.36 -24.50 -1.38
N ALA A 301 -7.55 -25.55 -0.58
CA ALA A 301 -7.96 -26.85 -1.08
C ALA A 301 -9.49 -26.83 -1.35
N CYS A 302 -9.92 -26.01 -2.30
CA CYS A 302 -11.33 -25.70 -2.57
C CYS A 302 -12.08 -26.87 -3.23
N GLY A 303 -11.34 -27.79 -3.85
CA GLY A 303 -11.84 -29.04 -4.40
C GLY A 303 -10.82 -30.18 -4.30
N PRO A 304 -11.22 -31.41 -4.68
CA PRO A 304 -10.35 -32.57 -4.64
C PRO A 304 -9.07 -32.36 -5.47
N GLY A 305 -7.91 -32.46 -4.81
CA GLY A 305 -6.60 -32.38 -5.46
C GLY A 305 -6.05 -30.96 -5.65
N GLU A 306 -6.77 -29.93 -5.23
CA GLU A 306 -6.25 -28.56 -5.26
C GLU A 306 -5.23 -28.31 -4.15
N ALA A 307 -4.27 -27.44 -4.42
CA ALA A 307 -3.16 -27.15 -3.51
C ALA A 307 -3.63 -26.29 -2.32
N SER A 308 -2.94 -26.42 -1.18
CA SER A 308 -3.22 -25.60 0.00
C SER A 308 -3.05 -24.10 -0.29
N ALA A 309 -3.73 -23.26 0.49
CA ALA A 309 -3.67 -21.80 0.37
C ALA A 309 -2.21 -21.30 0.35
N GLY A 310 -1.92 -20.40 -0.58
CA GLY A 310 -0.58 -19.83 -0.77
C GLY A 310 0.41 -20.73 -1.51
N THR A 311 0.09 -21.98 -1.85
CA THR A 311 0.96 -22.81 -2.69
C THR A 311 0.94 -22.29 -4.13
N PHE A 312 2.11 -22.07 -4.73
CA PHE A 312 2.21 -21.61 -6.11
C PHE A 312 1.98 -22.75 -7.09
N VAL A 313 1.03 -22.58 -7.99
CA VAL A 313 0.65 -23.51 -9.04
C VAL A 313 0.87 -22.81 -10.38
N SER A 314 1.92 -23.21 -11.11
CA SER A 314 2.29 -22.56 -12.38
C SER A 314 1.14 -22.52 -13.38
N GLN A 315 0.28 -23.54 -13.40
CA GLN A 315 -0.86 -23.59 -14.31
C GLN A 315 -1.87 -22.47 -14.02
N TYR A 316 -2.14 -22.15 -12.75
CA TYR A 316 -3.05 -21.05 -12.40
C TYR A 316 -2.50 -19.69 -12.86
N ALA A 317 -1.18 -19.49 -12.73
CA ALA A 317 -0.51 -18.30 -13.26
C ALA A 317 -0.63 -18.22 -14.78
N ILE A 318 -0.38 -19.33 -15.49
CA ILE A 318 -0.49 -19.42 -16.96
C ILE A 318 -1.93 -19.12 -17.42
N ASP A 319 -2.93 -19.71 -16.77
CA ASP A 319 -4.34 -19.53 -17.14
C ASP A 319 -4.79 -18.08 -16.98
N LEU A 320 -4.44 -17.44 -15.85
CA LEU A 320 -4.73 -16.02 -15.61
C LEU A 320 -4.12 -15.13 -16.70
N THR A 321 -2.87 -15.40 -17.10
CA THR A 321 -2.20 -14.60 -18.13
C THR A 321 -2.81 -14.81 -19.51
N ARG A 322 -3.10 -16.05 -19.89
CA ARG A 322 -3.73 -16.36 -21.19
C ARG A 322 -5.12 -15.78 -21.31
N ASN A 323 -5.93 -15.86 -20.26
CA ASN A 323 -7.27 -15.28 -20.24
C ASN A 323 -7.24 -13.74 -20.35
N ALA A 324 -6.12 -13.11 -19.99
CA ALA A 324 -5.90 -11.67 -20.20
C ALA A 324 -5.41 -11.33 -21.62
N GLY A 325 -5.25 -12.32 -22.50
CA GLY A 325 -4.72 -12.14 -23.86
C GLY A 325 -3.24 -11.77 -23.90
N ARG A 326 -2.47 -12.19 -22.89
CA ARG A 326 -1.04 -11.88 -22.73
C ARG A 326 -0.17 -13.13 -22.87
#